data_AF-A0A535YTT2-F1
#
_entry.id   AF-A0A535YTT2-F1
#
_cell.length_a   1.000
_cell.length_b   1.000
_cell.length_c   1.000
_cell.angle_alpha   90.00
_cell.angle_beta   90.00
_cell.angle_gamma   90.00
#
_symmetry.space_group_name_H-M   'P 1'
#
loop_
_entity.id
_entity.type
_entity.pdbx_description
1 polymer ?
#
loop_
_entity_poly.entity_id
_entity_poly.type
_entity_poly.pdbx_seq_one_letter_code
_entity_poly.pdbx_strand_id
1 'polypeptide(L)'
;MSVAAEELLARLTRIRATDPDAVQKALANRRRRPMMQRGSLFLVAADHPARGVLKAGADPMAMADRGELLRRLLTALQRPGVDGILGTADIVDDLALLGA
;
A
#
# COMPACT_ATOMS: atom_id res chain seq x y z
N MET A 1 -2.40 -17.32 2.33
CA MET A 1 -2.29 -15.98 2.95
C MET A 1 -1.57 -16.12 4.29
N SER A 2 -0.69 -15.18 4.67
CA SER A 2 -0.04 -15.21 5.99
C SER A 2 -0.97 -14.64 7.08
N VAL A 3 -0.75 -15.00 8.36
CA VAL A 3 -1.53 -14.46 9.49
C VAL A 3 -1.51 -12.93 9.50
N ALA A 4 -0.33 -12.33 9.28
CA ALA A 4 -0.20 -10.88 9.18
C ALA A 4 -1.02 -10.28 8.03
N ALA A 5 -1.06 -10.94 6.87
CA ALA A 5 -1.87 -10.48 5.73
C ALA A 5 -3.39 -10.56 6.03
N GLU A 6 -3.82 -11.60 6.73
CA GLU A 6 -5.21 -11.76 7.16
C GLU A 6 -5.63 -10.70 8.19
N GLU A 7 -4.78 -10.41 9.17
CA GLU A 7 -5.01 -9.37 10.18
C GLU A 7 -5.11 -7.97 9.55
N LEU A 8 -4.26 -7.67 8.56
CA LEU A 8 -4.32 -6.40 7.82
C LEU A 8 -5.66 -6.25 7.10
N LEU A 9 -6.10 -7.28 6.39
CA LEU A 9 -7.39 -7.27 5.68
C LEU A 9 -8.55 -7.13 6.67
N ALA A 10 -8.59 -7.92 7.74
CA ALA A 10 -9.65 -7.84 8.75
C ALA A 10 -9.76 -6.45 9.38
N ARG A 11 -8.62 -5.79 9.66
CA ARG A 11 -8.57 -4.41 10.15
C ARG A 11 -9.13 -3.43 9.12
N LEU A 12 -8.68 -3.51 7.87
CA LEU A 12 -9.14 -2.62 6.79
C LEU A 12 -10.64 -2.78 6.50
N THR A 13 -11.11 -4.02 6.40
CA THR A 13 -12.53 -4.34 6.20
C THR A 13 -13.37 -3.75 7.32
N ARG A 14 -12.95 -3.90 8.59
CA ARG A 14 -13.66 -3.31 9.73
C ARG A 14 -13.74 -1.78 9.60
N ILE A 15 -12.61 -1.10 9.38
CA ILE A 15 -12.57 0.36 9.26
C ILE A 15 -13.47 0.83 8.13
N ARG A 16 -13.35 0.23 6.94
CA ARG A 16 -14.15 0.62 5.77
C ARG A 16 -15.65 0.39 5.98
N ALA A 17 -16.03 -0.63 6.76
CA ALA A 17 -17.43 -0.91 7.07
C ALA A 17 -18.02 0.02 8.14
N THR A 18 -17.20 0.53 9.07
CA THR A 18 -17.72 1.25 10.27
C THR A 18 -17.32 2.72 10.35
N ASP A 19 -16.26 3.17 9.69
CA ASP A 19 -15.77 4.57 9.68
C ASP A 19 -15.14 4.90 8.30
N PRO A 20 -15.94 5.08 7.25
CA PRO A 20 -15.42 5.40 5.90
C PRO A 20 -14.63 6.71 5.86
N ASP A 21 -14.98 7.69 6.71
CA ASP A 21 -14.27 8.97 6.81
C ASP A 21 -12.83 8.82 7.33
N ALA A 22 -12.48 7.66 7.91
CA ALA A 22 -11.12 7.35 8.34
C ALA A 22 -10.08 7.51 7.21
N VAL A 23 -10.45 7.23 5.96
CA VAL A 23 -9.54 7.39 4.81
C VAL A 23 -9.16 8.86 4.64
N GLN A 24 -10.15 9.75 4.63
CA GLN A 24 -9.92 11.18 4.48
C GLN A 24 -9.09 11.73 5.65
N LYS A 25 -9.43 11.32 6.89
CA LYS A 25 -8.70 11.70 8.11
C LYS A 25 -7.23 11.23 8.02
N ALA A 26 -6.98 10.00 7.59
CA ALA A 26 -5.63 9.46 7.47
C ALA A 26 -4.80 10.22 6.42
N LEU A 27 -5.37 10.48 5.24
CA LEU A 27 -4.70 11.22 4.17
C LEU A 27 -4.42 12.68 4.55
N ALA A 28 -5.35 13.34 5.25
CA ALA A 28 -5.20 14.70 5.72
C ALA A 28 -4.08 14.82 6.77
N ASN A 29 -3.98 13.84 7.68
CA ASN A 29 -3.01 13.82 8.77
C ASN A 29 -1.65 13.21 8.38
N ARG A 30 -1.47 12.76 7.13
CA ARG A 30 -0.21 12.12 6.71
C ARG A 30 0.96 13.09 6.87
N ARG A 31 2.08 12.57 7.35
CA ARG A 31 3.32 13.35 7.39
C ARG A 31 3.79 13.64 5.96
N ARG A 32 3.93 14.91 5.62
CA ARG A 32 4.50 15.33 4.33
C ARG A 32 6.01 15.47 4.42
N ARG A 33 6.68 15.30 3.29
CA ARG A 33 8.11 15.52 3.11
C ARG A 33 8.36 16.39 1.88
N PRO A 34 9.53 17.05 1.77
CA PRO A 34 9.96 17.68 0.54
C PRO A 34 9.94 16.69 -0.63
N MET A 35 9.59 17.17 -1.82
CA MET A 35 9.47 16.34 -3.02
C MET A 35 10.81 15.72 -3.41
N MET A 36 11.91 16.47 -3.35
CA MET A 36 13.26 15.96 -3.59
C MET A 36 14.15 16.22 -2.38
N GLN A 37 14.94 15.21 -2.01
CA GLN A 37 15.96 15.30 -0.96
C GLN A 37 17.37 14.91 -1.45
N ARG A 38 17.46 14.00 -2.43
CA ARG A 38 18.73 13.40 -2.90
C ARG A 38 18.95 13.56 -4.42
N GLY A 39 18.25 14.49 -5.07
CA GLY A 39 18.31 14.70 -6.53
C GLY A 39 17.65 13.61 -7.38
N SER A 40 17.13 12.55 -6.77
CA SER A 40 16.31 11.50 -7.39
C SER A 40 15.19 11.05 -6.45
N LEU A 41 14.21 10.32 -7.00
CA LEU A 41 13.15 9.65 -6.24
C LEU A 41 13.19 8.16 -6.53
N PHE A 42 13.06 7.35 -5.48
CA PHE A 42 12.82 5.92 -5.63
C PHE A 42 11.42 5.57 -5.14
N LEU A 43 10.55 5.16 -6.07
CA LEU A 43 9.15 4.84 -5.81
C LEU A 43 8.87 3.37 -6.10
N VAL A 44 8.08 2.72 -5.24
CA VAL A 44 7.54 1.38 -5.50
C VAL A 44 6.25 1.51 -6.30
N ALA A 45 6.05 0.72 -7.35
CA ALA A 45 4.82 0.76 -8.17
C ALA A 45 3.91 -0.44 -7.88
N ALA A 46 2.61 -0.20 -7.68
CA ALA A 46 1.63 -1.22 -7.34
C ALA A 46 0.22 -0.96 -7.92
N ASP A 47 0.14 -0.38 -9.12
CA ASP A 47 -1.13 -0.16 -9.86
C ASP A 47 -1.50 -1.31 -10.81
N HIS A 48 -0.56 -2.22 -11.09
CA HIS A 48 -0.71 -3.34 -12.02
C HIS A 48 -1.97 -4.20 -11.81
N PRO A 49 -2.38 -4.58 -10.57
CA PRO A 49 -3.55 -5.41 -10.38
C PRO A 49 -4.85 -4.79 -10.90
N ALA A 50 -4.98 -3.46 -10.83
CA ALA A 50 -6.15 -2.74 -11.36
C ALA A 50 -6.26 -2.82 -12.89
N ARG A 51 -5.18 -3.23 -13.58
CA ARG A 51 -5.12 -3.49 -15.02
C ARG A 51 -5.24 -4.98 -15.36
N GLY A 52 -5.56 -5.83 -14.37
CA GLY A 52 -5.60 -7.28 -14.54
C GLY A 52 -4.21 -7.93 -14.61
N VAL A 53 -3.13 -7.20 -14.33
CA VAL A 53 -1.77 -7.73 -14.33
C VAL A 53 -1.42 -8.16 -12.91
N LEU A 54 -1.43 -9.48 -12.67
CA LEU A 54 -1.17 -10.07 -11.35
C LEU A 54 0.20 -10.76 -11.25
N LYS A 55 0.82 -11.05 -12.39
CA LYS A 55 2.10 -11.77 -12.50
C LYS A 55 3.26 -10.87 -12.10
N ALA A 56 4.19 -11.42 -11.35
CA ALA A 56 5.52 -10.84 -11.16
C ALA A 56 6.58 -11.96 -11.18
N GLY A 57 7.64 -11.77 -11.97
CA GLY A 57 8.64 -12.82 -12.18
C GLY A 57 8.02 -14.11 -12.74
N ALA A 58 8.32 -15.24 -12.09
CA ALA A 58 7.81 -16.55 -12.48
C ALA A 58 6.41 -16.86 -11.93
N ASP A 59 5.94 -16.15 -10.91
CA ASP A 59 4.65 -16.42 -10.25
C ASP A 59 3.51 -15.66 -10.96
N PRO A 60 2.57 -16.36 -11.62
CA PRO A 60 1.45 -15.74 -12.32
C PRO A 60 0.46 -15.03 -11.40
N MET A 61 0.44 -15.36 -10.10
CA MET A 61 -0.51 -14.85 -9.11
C MET A 61 0.18 -14.03 -8.01
N ALA A 62 1.42 -13.57 -8.26
CA ALA A 62 2.27 -12.90 -7.27
C ALA A 62 1.62 -11.71 -6.55
N MET A 63 0.70 -11.01 -7.22
CA MET A 63 -0.01 -9.83 -6.70
C MET A 63 -1.52 -10.05 -6.51
N ALA A 64 -2.01 -11.29 -6.66
CA ALA A 64 -3.44 -11.58 -6.62
C ALA A 64 -4.04 -11.47 -5.20
N ASP A 65 -3.25 -11.79 -4.18
CA ASP A 65 -3.66 -11.70 -2.78
C ASP A 65 -3.42 -10.27 -2.25
N ARG A 66 -4.51 -9.56 -1.94
CA ARG A 66 -4.47 -8.16 -1.47
C ARG A 66 -3.74 -7.99 -0.14
N GLY A 67 -3.94 -8.89 0.81
CA GLY A 67 -3.31 -8.79 2.13
C GLY A 67 -1.80 -8.99 2.02
N GLU A 68 -1.39 -9.97 1.21
CA GLU A 68 0.02 -10.26 0.95
C GLU A 68 0.70 -9.14 0.15
N LEU A 69 0.01 -8.56 -0.83
CA LEU A 69 0.48 -7.38 -1.55
C LEU A 69 0.73 -6.21 -0.58
N LEU A 70 -0.25 -5.85 0.25
CA LEU A 70 -0.11 -4.77 1.24
C LEU A 70 1.01 -5.05 2.25
N ARG A 71 1.15 -6.28 2.73
CA ARG A 71 2.23 -6.69 3.64
C ARG A 71 3.61 -6.47 3.04
N ARG A 72 3.79 -6.83 1.75
CA ARG A 72 5.04 -6.60 1.02
C ARG A 72 5.29 -5.11 0.78
N LEU A 73 4.25 -4.33 0.47
CA LEU A 73 4.35 -2.88 0.28
C LEU A 73 4.76 -2.16 1.56
N LEU A 74 4.15 -2.48 2.71
CA LEU A 74 4.57 -1.95 4.01
C LEU A 74 6.04 -2.26 4.29
N THR A 75 6.47 -3.49 4.02
CA THR A 75 7.87 -3.90 4.16
C THR A 75 8.80 -3.10 3.26
N ALA A 76 8.38 -2.81 2.01
CA ALA A 76 9.16 -2.04 1.06
C ALA A 76 9.27 -0.57 1.47
N LEU A 77 8.17 0.05 1.91
CA LEU A 77 8.14 1.45 2.35
C LEU A 77 8.99 1.72 3.59
N GLN A 78 9.23 0.71 4.43
CA GLN A 78 10.14 0.81 5.58
C GLN A 78 11.63 0.80 5.20
N ARG A 79 11.98 0.46 3.95
CA ARG A 79 13.39 0.34 3.56
C ARG A 79 14.01 1.73 3.38
N PRO A 80 15.18 1.99 4.01
CA PRO A 80 15.93 3.22 3.76
C PRO A 80 16.19 3.41 2.27
N GLY A 81 15.87 4.62 1.77
CA GLY A 81 16.02 4.97 0.36
C GLY A 81 14.75 4.87 -0.48
N VAL A 82 13.71 4.18 -0.02
CA VAL A 82 12.38 4.26 -0.65
C VAL A 82 11.71 5.57 -0.26
N ASP A 83 11.39 6.40 -1.24
CA ASP A 83 10.81 7.72 -1.02
C ASP A 83 9.27 7.72 -1.03
N GLY A 84 8.65 6.67 -1.58
CA GLY A 84 7.20 6.54 -1.60
C GLY A 84 6.69 5.43 -2.53
N ILE A 85 5.41 5.55 -2.91
CA ILE A 85 4.68 4.59 -3.74
C ILE A 85 3.92 5.30 -4.86
N LEU A 86 3.80 4.62 -5.99
CA LEU A 86 2.83 4.87 -7.05
C LEU A 86 1.79 3.73 -7.04
N GLY A 87 0.51 4.06 -6.92
CA GLY A 87 -0.56 3.07 -6.89
C GLY A 87 -1.91 3.68 -7.23
N THR A 88 -2.89 2.81 -7.42
CA THR A 88 -4.29 3.22 -7.55
C THR A 88 -4.84 3.73 -6.22
N ALA A 89 -5.98 4.43 -6.26
CA ALA A 89 -6.58 5.06 -5.08
C ALA A 89 -6.81 4.06 -3.93
N ASP A 90 -7.29 2.85 -4.24
CA ASP A 90 -7.55 1.81 -3.25
C ASP A 90 -6.27 1.35 -2.53
N ILE A 91 -5.13 1.25 -3.23
CA ILE A 91 -3.83 0.91 -2.63
C ILE A 91 -3.34 2.05 -1.72
N VAL A 92 -3.44 3.30 -2.20
CA VAL A 92 -3.02 4.48 -1.44
C VAL A 92 -3.86 4.64 -0.17
N ASP A 93 -5.18 4.45 -0.27
CA ASP A 93 -6.11 4.55 0.86
C ASP A 93 -5.81 3.48 1.92
N ASP A 94 -5.63 2.22 1.52
CA ASP A 94 -5.32 1.15 2.46
C ASP A 94 -4.00 1.40 3.18
N LEU A 95 -2.96 1.83 2.47
CA LEU A 95 -1.68 2.16 3.08
C LEU A 95 -1.79 3.36 4.03
N ALA A 96 -2.60 4.37 3.68
CA ALA A 96 -2.87 5.49 4.57
C ALA A 96 -3.58 5.04 5.86
N LEU A 97 -4.59 4.16 5.76
CA LEU A 97 -5.29 3.58 6.92
C LEU A 97 -4.39 2.69 7.79
N LEU A 98 -3.39 2.05 7.18
CA LEU A 98 -2.41 1.22 7.86
C LEU A 98 -1.27 2.04 8.50
N GLY A 99 -1.20 3.35 8.23
CA GLY A 99 -0.20 4.25 8.80
C GLY A 99 1.18 4.12 8.15
N ALA A 100 1.22 3.77 6.86
CA ALA A 100 2.45 3.73 6.06
C ALA A 100 3.12 5.11 5.92
#